data_AF-A0A4R3SRV7-F1
#
_entry.id   AF-A0A4R3SRV7-F1
#
_cell.length_a   1.000
_cell.length_b   1.000
_cell.length_c   1.000
_cell.angle_alpha   90.00
_cell.angle_beta   90.00
_cell.angle_gamma   90.00
#
_symmetry.space_group_name_H-M   'P 1'
#
loop_
_entity.id
_entity.type
_entity.pdbx_description
1 polymer ?
#
loop_
_entity_poly.entity_id
_entity_poly.type
_entity_poly.pdbx_seq_one_letter_code
_entity_poly.pdbx_strand_id
1 'polypeptide(L)'
;MEIAAGWIAPVATMIAAMMTAANLGARITGWGFVVFTVGSIAWSIVGLSTGQTNLLATNGFLTLINLIGIWRWLGKQRAYEDGGKSATEASRRSAAPTLFMATGISGMPVEDETGDRLGKAVEALITCNDGNISYVVVSSNGIGGIGEDLRAVARADLTFACDRLIVRNSRAFYENLPALSDGEWPAYPGETKGAAAS
;
A
#
# COMPACT_ATOMS: atom_id res chain seq x y z
N MET A 1 -31.45 -7.75 -23.01
CA MET A 1 -30.24 -8.42 -22.45
C MET A 1 -28.93 -7.86 -23.03
N GLU A 2 -28.92 -7.29 -24.23
CA GLU A 2 -27.69 -6.70 -24.82
C GLU A 2 -27.18 -5.45 -24.09
N ILE A 3 -28.06 -4.63 -23.51
CA ILE A 3 -27.67 -3.44 -22.76
C ILE A 3 -26.88 -3.82 -21.49
N ALA A 4 -27.22 -4.93 -20.82
CA ALA A 4 -26.48 -5.39 -19.66
C ALA A 4 -25.08 -5.90 -20.05
N ALA A 5 -24.97 -6.69 -21.13
CA ALA A 5 -23.70 -7.23 -21.60
C ALA A 5 -22.72 -6.13 -22.09
N GLY A 6 -23.23 -5.07 -22.74
CA GLY A 6 -22.40 -3.98 -23.27
C GLY A 6 -21.64 -3.19 -22.19
N TRP A 7 -22.18 -3.08 -20.98
CA TRP A 7 -21.55 -2.36 -19.87
C TRP A 7 -20.74 -3.26 -18.93
N ILE A 8 -21.04 -4.56 -18.87
CA ILE A 8 -20.35 -5.50 -17.97
C ILE A 8 -18.86 -5.60 -18.32
N ALA A 9 -18.49 -5.75 -19.59
CA ALA A 9 -17.09 -5.91 -19.97
C ALA A 9 -16.22 -4.67 -19.70
N PRO A 10 -16.64 -3.43 -20.04
CA PRO A 10 -15.94 -2.22 -19.63
C PRO A 10 -15.83 -2.07 -18.10
N VAL A 11 -16.91 -2.32 -17.37
CA VAL A 11 -16.91 -2.23 -15.89
C VAL A 11 -15.94 -3.22 -15.28
N ALA A 12 -15.96 -4.48 -15.71
CA ALA A 12 -15.02 -5.49 -15.24
C ALA A 12 -13.56 -5.10 -15.53
N THR A 13 -13.30 -4.52 -16.70
CA THR A 13 -11.97 -4.05 -17.10
C THR A 13 -11.50 -2.89 -16.21
N MET A 14 -12.38 -1.92 -15.92
CA MET A 14 -12.08 -0.81 -15.02
C MET A 14 -11.80 -1.30 -13.59
N ILE A 15 -12.58 -2.26 -13.09
CA ILE A 15 -12.34 -2.86 -11.78
C ILE A 15 -10.99 -3.60 -11.76
N ALA A 16 -10.68 -4.42 -12.78
CA ALA A 16 -9.40 -5.12 -12.87
C ALA A 16 -8.21 -4.15 -12.95
N ALA A 17 -8.37 -3.04 -13.67
CA ALA A 17 -7.38 -1.96 -13.73
C ALA A 17 -7.15 -1.35 -12.36
N MET A 18 -8.22 -1.01 -11.63
CA MET A 18 -8.11 -0.49 -10.27
C MET A 18 -7.47 -1.51 -9.32
N MET A 19 -7.87 -2.79 -9.37
CA MET A 19 -7.29 -3.86 -8.56
C MET A 19 -5.78 -4.00 -8.77
N THR A 20 -5.33 -3.83 -10.01
CA THR A 20 -3.91 -3.95 -10.38
C THR A 20 -3.13 -2.68 -10.02
N ALA A 21 -3.73 -1.51 -10.18
CA ALA A 21 -3.09 -0.22 -9.96
C ALA A 21 -3.00 0.17 -8.47
N ALA A 22 -3.98 -0.24 -7.65
CA ALA A 22 -4.11 0.22 -6.26
C ALA A 22 -3.16 -0.48 -5.25
N ASN A 23 -2.32 -1.42 -5.70
CA ASN A 23 -1.36 -2.16 -4.85
C ASN A 23 -1.97 -2.74 -3.56
N LEU A 24 -3.20 -3.28 -3.63
CA LEU A 24 -3.97 -3.79 -2.48
C LEU A 24 -3.48 -5.17 -1.97
N GLY A 25 -2.19 -5.45 -2.12
CA GLY A 25 -1.56 -6.73 -1.81
C GLY A 25 -1.63 -7.75 -2.96
N ALA A 26 -0.81 -8.79 -2.85
CA ALA A 26 -0.51 -9.69 -3.95
C ALA A 26 -1.72 -10.44 -4.51
N ARG A 27 -2.65 -10.82 -3.65
CA ARG A 27 -3.85 -11.58 -4.06
C ARG A 27 -4.76 -10.74 -4.94
N ILE A 28 -5.05 -9.49 -4.55
CA ILE A 28 -5.97 -8.61 -5.29
C ILE A 28 -5.35 -8.22 -6.64
N THR A 29 -4.09 -7.80 -6.63
CA THR A 29 -3.35 -7.47 -7.85
C THR A 29 -3.28 -8.66 -8.80
N GLY A 30 -3.00 -9.86 -8.28
CA GLY A 30 -2.96 -11.09 -9.07
C GLY A 30 -4.29 -11.44 -9.74
N TRP A 31 -5.42 -11.25 -9.04
CA TRP A 31 -6.75 -11.44 -9.64
C TRP A 31 -7.08 -10.40 -10.71
N GLY A 32 -6.56 -9.17 -10.60
CA GLY A 32 -6.65 -8.17 -11.67
C GLY A 32 -6.04 -8.67 -12.98
N PHE A 33 -4.84 -9.27 -12.91
CA PHE A 33 -4.20 -9.92 -14.07
C PHE A 33 -5.00 -11.11 -14.62
N VAL A 34 -5.69 -11.88 -13.78
CA VAL A 34 -6.59 -12.97 -14.25
C VAL A 34 -7.72 -12.39 -15.10
N VAL A 35 -8.38 -11.34 -14.63
CA VAL A 35 -9.48 -10.70 -15.39
C VAL A 35 -8.96 -10.13 -16.71
N PHE A 36 -7.79 -9.47 -16.70
CA PHE A 36 -7.18 -8.98 -17.94
C PHE A 36 -6.79 -10.09 -18.91
N THR A 37 -6.36 -11.25 -18.41
CA THR A 37 -6.06 -12.43 -19.24
C THR A 37 -7.31 -12.94 -19.96
N VAL A 38 -8.45 -13.02 -19.26
CA VAL A 38 -9.72 -13.42 -19.88
C VAL A 38 -10.13 -12.41 -20.95
N GLY A 39 -10.01 -11.12 -20.66
CA GLY A 39 -10.30 -10.05 -21.62
C GLY A 39 -9.41 -10.11 -22.85
N SER A 40 -8.10 -10.28 -22.68
CA SER A 40 -7.15 -10.34 -23.79
C SER A 40 -7.35 -11.59 -24.64
N ILE A 41 -7.66 -12.75 -24.06
CA ILE A 41 -8.01 -13.96 -24.81
C ILE A 41 -9.28 -13.73 -25.66
N ALA A 42 -10.32 -13.13 -25.09
CA ALA A 42 -11.56 -12.84 -25.82
C ALA A 42 -11.29 -11.93 -27.03
N TRP A 43 -10.51 -10.86 -26.85
CA TRP A 43 -10.12 -9.97 -27.94
C TRP A 43 -9.19 -10.61 -28.97
N SER A 44 -8.30 -11.53 -28.55
CA SER A 44 -7.50 -12.32 -29.49
C SER A 44 -8.38 -13.23 -30.36
N ILE A 45 -9.42 -13.86 -29.79
CA ILE A 45 -10.39 -14.67 -30.55
C ILE A 45 -11.12 -13.80 -31.59
N VAL A 46 -11.55 -12.59 -31.22
CA VAL A 46 -12.16 -11.62 -32.15
C VAL A 46 -11.17 -11.20 -33.24
N GLY A 47 -9.91 -10.94 -32.89
CA GLY A 47 -8.86 -10.60 -33.86
C GLY A 47 -8.62 -11.72 -34.87
N LEU A 48 -8.64 -12.97 -34.42
CA LEU A 48 -8.56 -14.15 -35.29
C LEU A 48 -9.79 -14.28 -36.19
N SER A 49 -11.01 -14.15 -35.64
CA SER A 49 -12.24 -14.34 -36.42
C SER A 49 -12.49 -13.22 -37.43
N THR A 50 -11.97 -12.02 -37.19
CA THR A 50 -12.10 -10.84 -38.06
C THR A 50 -10.89 -10.58 -38.95
N GLY A 51 -9.83 -11.41 -38.85
CA GLY A 51 -8.60 -11.23 -39.63
C GLY A 51 -7.78 -9.99 -39.24
N GLN A 52 -8.04 -9.39 -38.09
CA GLN A 52 -7.34 -8.19 -37.61
C GLN A 52 -6.02 -8.57 -36.91
N THR A 53 -4.92 -8.57 -37.67
CA THR A 53 -3.58 -8.90 -37.18
C THR A 53 -3.13 -8.01 -36.02
N ASN A 54 -3.43 -6.71 -36.07
CA ASN A 54 -3.00 -5.76 -35.04
C ASN A 54 -3.73 -5.99 -33.69
N LEU A 55 -5.03 -6.30 -33.76
CA LEU A 55 -5.83 -6.64 -32.58
C LEU A 55 -5.33 -7.95 -31.95
N LEU A 56 -5.04 -8.95 -32.78
CA LEU A 56 -4.49 -10.22 -32.34
C LEU A 56 -3.09 -10.06 -31.70
N ALA A 57 -2.19 -9.33 -32.35
CA ALA A 57 -0.82 -9.13 -31.86
C ALA A 57 -0.81 -8.42 -30.49
N THR A 58 -1.58 -7.32 -30.37
CA THR A 58 -1.67 -6.53 -29.13
C THR A 58 -2.23 -7.38 -27.99
N ASN A 59 -3.35 -8.08 -28.21
CA ASN A 59 -3.96 -8.90 -27.16
C ASN A 59 -3.20 -10.20 -26.87
N GLY A 60 -2.47 -10.73 -27.85
CA GLY A 60 -1.54 -11.85 -27.64
C GLY A 60 -0.41 -11.44 -26.70
N PHE A 61 0.20 -10.27 -26.92
CA PHE A 61 1.19 -9.72 -26.01
C PHE A 61 0.62 -9.42 -24.62
N LEU A 62 -0.58 -8.83 -24.53
CA LEU A 62 -1.27 -8.61 -23.26
C LEU A 62 -1.48 -9.91 -22.50
N THR A 63 -1.90 -10.97 -23.18
CA THR A 63 -2.07 -12.31 -22.58
C THR A 63 -0.76 -12.79 -21.97
N LEU A 64 0.37 -12.67 -22.68
CA LEU A 64 1.68 -13.07 -22.19
C LEU A 64 2.08 -12.31 -20.91
N ILE A 65 2.00 -10.98 -20.92
CA ILE A 65 2.39 -10.19 -19.75
C ILE A 65 1.45 -10.44 -18.56
N ASN A 66 0.16 -10.69 -18.81
CA ASN A 66 -0.79 -10.98 -17.76
C ASN A 66 -0.51 -12.34 -17.10
N LEU A 67 -0.13 -13.36 -17.88
CA LEU A 67 0.31 -14.66 -17.36
C LEU A 67 1.55 -14.52 -16.46
N ILE A 68 2.52 -13.70 -16.87
CA ILE A 68 3.70 -13.37 -16.03
C ILE A 68 3.25 -12.66 -14.75
N GLY A 69 2.31 -11.72 -14.85
CA GLY A 69 1.70 -11.03 -13.71
C GLY A 69 1.04 -11.99 -12.72
N ILE A 70 0.24 -12.94 -13.21
CA ILE A 70 -0.39 -14.00 -12.41
C ILE A 70 0.65 -14.82 -11.66
N TRP A 71 1.66 -15.34 -12.38
CA TRP A 71 2.73 -16.14 -11.76
C TRP A 71 3.49 -15.36 -10.68
N ARG A 72 3.85 -14.10 -10.96
CA ARG A 72 4.57 -13.24 -10.01
C ARG A 72 3.76 -12.97 -8.75
N TRP A 73 2.49 -12.58 -8.91
CA TRP A 73 1.65 -12.10 -7.80
C TRP A 73 0.92 -13.23 -7.07
N LEU A 74 0.24 -14.14 -7.76
CA LEU A 74 -0.47 -15.25 -7.12
C LEU A 74 0.45 -16.41 -6.72
N GLY A 75 1.62 -16.54 -7.33
CA GLY A 75 2.63 -17.53 -6.96
C GLY A 75 3.60 -17.00 -5.91
N LYS A 76 4.64 -16.29 -6.38
CA LYS A 76 5.80 -15.92 -5.55
C LYS A 76 5.43 -14.92 -4.44
N GLN A 77 4.82 -13.78 -4.79
CA GLN A 77 4.56 -12.71 -3.83
C GLN A 77 3.53 -13.13 -2.78
N ARG A 78 2.47 -13.82 -3.19
CA ARG A 78 1.48 -14.38 -2.26
C ARG A 78 2.12 -15.29 -1.21
N ALA A 79 3.04 -16.17 -1.61
CA ALA A 79 3.69 -17.08 -0.67
C ALA A 79 4.49 -16.32 0.41
N TYR A 80 5.15 -15.22 0.05
CA TYR A 80 5.86 -14.37 1.02
C TYR A 80 4.92 -13.65 1.97
N GLU A 81 3.83 -13.06 1.46
CA GLU A 81 2.82 -12.41 2.30
C GLU A 81 2.13 -13.41 3.24
N ASP A 82 1.79 -14.60 2.74
CA ASP A 82 1.17 -15.67 3.53
C ASP A 82 2.14 -16.16 4.62
N GLY A 83 3.45 -16.23 4.34
CA GLY A 83 4.50 -16.49 5.32
C GLY A 83 4.53 -15.46 6.46
N GLY A 84 4.57 -14.17 6.14
CA GLY A 84 4.56 -13.09 7.13
C GLY A 84 3.28 -13.07 7.99
N LYS A 85 2.12 -13.33 7.37
CA LYS A 85 0.83 -13.47 8.08
C LYS A 85 0.85 -14.68 9.02
N SER A 86 1.35 -15.82 8.57
CA SER A 86 1.45 -17.02 9.41
C SER A 86 2.35 -16.79 10.63
N ALA A 87 3.46 -16.06 10.47
CA ALA A 87 4.35 -15.70 11.58
C ALA A 87 3.68 -14.73 12.56
N THR A 88 2.93 -13.76 12.05
CA THR A 88 2.10 -12.85 12.86
C THR A 88 1.06 -13.64 13.68
N GLU A 89 0.32 -14.56 13.04
CA GLU A 89 -0.67 -15.40 13.71
C GLU A 89 -0.05 -16.35 14.74
N ALA A 90 1.10 -16.95 14.43
CA ALA A 90 1.83 -17.81 15.34
C ALA A 90 2.33 -17.03 16.57
N SER A 91 2.83 -15.81 16.38
CA SER A 91 3.32 -14.97 17.49
C SER A 91 2.24 -14.67 18.53
N ARG A 92 0.99 -14.44 18.09
CA ARG A 92 -0.18 -14.20 18.95
C ARG A 92 -0.52 -15.37 19.87
N ARG A 93 -0.07 -16.59 19.52
CA ARG A 93 -0.29 -17.82 20.29
C ARG A 93 0.95 -18.25 21.08
N SER A 94 2.03 -17.48 21.01
CA SER A 94 3.30 -17.79 21.66
C SER A 94 3.48 -17.00 22.95
N ALA A 95 4.45 -17.41 23.78
CA ALA A 95 4.87 -16.64 24.96
C ALA A 95 5.80 -15.46 24.60
N ALA A 96 6.21 -15.33 23.33
CA ALA A 96 7.02 -14.22 22.84
C ALA A 96 6.14 -12.99 22.54
N PRO A 97 6.74 -11.78 22.40
CA PRO A 97 6.00 -10.60 21.99
C PRO A 97 5.23 -10.80 20.68
N THR A 98 4.04 -10.21 20.59
CA THR A 98 3.23 -10.27 19.38
C THR A 98 3.89 -9.46 18.26
N LEU A 99 3.96 -10.05 17.08
CA LEU A 99 4.55 -9.46 15.88
C LEU A 99 3.46 -8.89 14.98
N PHE A 100 3.83 -7.91 14.16
CA PHE A 100 3.10 -7.51 12.96
C PHE A 100 4.11 -7.31 11.83
N MET A 101 3.65 -7.39 10.58
CA MET A 101 4.54 -7.23 9.42
C MET A 101 4.96 -5.76 9.27
N ALA A 102 6.25 -5.50 9.06
CA ALA A 102 6.75 -4.14 8.81
C ALA A 102 6.09 -3.48 7.59
N THR A 103 5.82 -4.25 6.53
CA THR A 103 5.06 -3.79 5.35
C THR A 103 3.64 -3.35 5.66
N GLY A 104 3.12 -3.68 6.84
CA GLY A 104 1.82 -3.23 7.30
C GLY A 104 1.82 -1.81 7.84
N ILE A 105 2.98 -1.19 8.11
CA ILE A 105 3.06 0.17 8.69
C ILE A 105 2.41 1.18 7.75
N SER A 106 2.73 1.12 6.46
CA SER A 106 2.18 2.07 5.50
C SER A 106 0.66 1.93 5.43
N GLY A 107 -0.05 3.04 5.64
CA GLY A 107 -1.50 3.12 5.71
C GLY A 107 -2.12 2.78 7.06
N MET A 108 -1.36 2.36 8.08
CA MET A 108 -1.90 2.11 9.42
C MET A 108 -2.58 3.37 9.95
N PRO A 109 -3.80 3.27 10.53
CA PRO A 109 -4.41 4.38 11.21
C PRO A 109 -3.53 4.84 12.38
N VAL A 110 -3.40 6.16 12.50
CA VAL A 110 -2.75 6.81 13.64
C VAL A 110 -3.83 7.51 14.44
N GLU A 111 -3.90 7.19 15.73
CA GLU A 111 -4.95 7.63 16.65
C GLU A 111 -4.30 8.29 17.89
N ASP A 112 -5.08 9.08 18.62
CA ASP A 112 -4.71 9.52 19.97
C ASP A 112 -5.13 8.47 21.02
N GLU A 113 -4.81 8.73 22.30
CA GLU A 113 -5.14 7.80 23.40
C GLU A 113 -6.65 7.61 23.61
N THR A 114 -7.50 8.52 23.12
CA THR A 114 -8.96 8.39 23.18
C THR A 114 -9.54 7.57 22.02
N GLY A 115 -8.71 7.23 21.03
CA GLY A 115 -9.10 6.47 19.84
C GLY A 115 -9.58 7.34 18.68
N ASP A 116 -9.47 8.67 18.78
CA ASP A 116 -9.83 9.56 17.70
C ASP A 116 -8.71 9.57 16.66
N ARG A 117 -9.09 9.50 15.38
CA ARG A 117 -8.13 9.43 14.28
C ARG A 117 -7.39 10.76 14.13
N LEU A 118 -6.07 10.66 14.01
CA LEU A 118 -5.15 11.76 13.69
C LEU A 118 -4.73 11.72 12.21
N GLY A 119 -4.52 10.52 11.67
CA GLY A 119 -3.98 10.38 10.32
C GLY A 119 -3.70 8.94 9.91
N LYS A 120 -2.76 8.77 9.00
CA LYS A 120 -2.23 7.47 8.56
C LYS A 120 -0.70 7.48 8.57
N ALA A 121 -0.09 6.37 8.94
CA ALA A 121 1.35 6.21 8.83
C ALA A 121 1.74 6.10 7.34
N VAL A 122 2.78 6.84 6.94
CA VAL A 122 3.32 6.82 5.59
C VAL A 122 4.49 5.85 5.53
N GLU A 123 5.49 6.05 6.40
CA GLU A 123 6.72 5.28 6.46
C GLU A 123 7.34 5.32 7.87
N ALA A 124 8.05 4.26 8.25
CA ALA A 124 8.87 4.21 9.47
C ALA A 124 10.36 4.24 9.11
N LEU A 125 11.10 5.14 9.75
CA LEU A 125 12.53 5.31 9.52
C LEU A 125 13.30 4.50 10.57
N ILE A 126 14.15 3.60 10.11
CA ILE A 126 14.87 2.62 10.96
C ILE A 126 16.36 2.98 11.00
N THR A 127 16.94 2.95 12.19
CA THR A 127 18.37 3.19 12.42
C THR A 127 19.21 2.02 11.92
N CYS A 128 20.31 2.31 11.20
CA CYS A 128 21.17 1.27 10.62
C CYS A 128 21.97 0.46 11.64
N ASN A 129 22.26 1.02 12.82
CA ASN A 129 23.18 0.41 13.78
C ASN A 129 22.53 -0.71 14.61
N ASP A 130 21.27 -0.52 14.98
CA ASP A 130 20.54 -1.39 15.92
C ASP A 130 19.15 -1.82 15.41
N GLY A 131 18.73 -1.35 14.22
CA GLY A 131 17.47 -1.75 13.60
C GLY A 131 16.23 -1.24 14.31
N ASN A 132 16.35 -0.18 15.12
CA ASN A 132 15.25 0.42 15.86
C ASN A 132 14.53 1.47 15.03
N ILE A 133 13.22 1.62 15.25
CA ILE A 133 12.47 2.73 14.63
C ILE A 133 12.90 4.03 15.32
N SER A 134 13.36 5.00 14.54
CA SER A 134 13.67 6.36 14.99
C SER A 134 12.38 7.18 15.09
N TYR A 135 11.63 7.27 14.00
CA TYR A 135 10.37 7.99 13.91
C TYR A 135 9.48 7.42 12.80
N VAL A 136 8.20 7.77 12.84
CA VAL A 136 7.21 7.45 11.79
C VAL A 136 6.69 8.76 11.20
N VAL A 137 6.61 8.83 9.88
CA VAL A 137 5.94 9.93 9.19
C VAL A 137 4.44 9.64 9.17
N VAL A 138 3.65 10.60 9.63
CA VAL A 138 2.18 10.52 9.66
C VAL A 138 1.62 11.58 8.71
N SER A 139 0.67 11.19 7.86
CA SER A 139 -0.10 12.11 7.04
C SER A 139 -1.47 12.40 7.63
N SER A 140 -1.84 13.67 7.64
CA SER A 140 -3.14 14.20 8.10
C SER A 140 -3.77 15.10 7.03
N ASN A 141 -5.07 15.37 7.13
CA ASN A 141 -5.79 16.41 6.38
C ASN A 141 -5.82 16.34 4.84
N GLY A 142 -5.46 15.21 4.21
CA GLY A 142 -5.55 15.03 2.76
C GLY A 142 -5.96 13.61 2.33
N ILE A 143 -5.93 13.35 1.01
CA ILE A 143 -6.26 12.04 0.44
C ILE A 143 -5.20 11.65 -0.60
N GLY A 144 -4.41 10.62 -0.30
CA GLY A 144 -3.57 9.95 -1.30
C GLY A 144 -2.42 10.81 -1.80
N GLY A 145 -1.80 11.59 -0.91
CA GLY A 145 -0.67 12.48 -1.19
C GLY A 145 -1.05 13.88 -1.68
N ILE A 146 -2.34 14.23 -1.74
CA ILE A 146 -2.79 15.56 -2.16
C ILE A 146 -3.30 16.34 -0.96
N GLY A 147 -2.68 17.50 -0.71
CA GLY A 147 -3.04 18.41 0.38
C GLY A 147 -2.83 17.81 1.77
N GLU A 148 -1.85 16.91 1.90
CA GLU A 148 -1.55 16.24 3.17
C GLU A 148 -0.58 17.06 4.01
N ASP A 149 -0.87 17.15 5.31
CA ASP A 149 0.08 17.60 6.31
C ASP A 149 0.92 16.40 6.77
N LEU A 150 2.22 16.43 6.50
CA LEU A 150 3.15 15.40 6.95
C LEU A 150 3.82 15.81 8.26
N ARG A 151 3.90 14.91 9.23
CA ARG A 151 4.57 15.15 10.52
C ARG A 151 5.43 13.94 10.93
N ALA A 152 6.65 14.21 11.41
CA ALA A 152 7.53 13.18 11.96
C ALA A 152 7.23 12.97 13.45
N VAL A 153 6.73 11.79 13.82
CA VAL A 153 6.43 11.44 15.22
C VAL A 153 7.49 10.48 15.75
N ALA A 154 8.19 10.88 16.82
CA ALA A 154 9.26 10.08 17.40
C ALA A 154 8.76 8.72 17.91
N ARG A 155 9.61 7.69 17.85
CA ARG A 155 9.28 6.36 18.38
C ARG A 155 8.88 6.38 19.86
N ALA A 156 9.46 7.27 20.65
CA ALA A 156 9.15 7.41 22.09
C ALA A 156 7.70 7.87 22.35
N ASP A 157 7.15 8.64 21.41
CA ASP A 157 5.80 9.21 21.46
C ASP A 157 4.74 8.29 20.83
N LEU A 158 5.15 7.10 20.37
CA LEU A 158 4.28 6.13 19.72
C LEU A 158 4.18 4.83 20.51
N THR A 159 2.95 4.33 20.62
CA THR A 159 2.65 2.93 20.96
C THR A 159 2.27 2.18 19.69
N PHE A 160 2.99 1.10 19.42
CA PHE A 160 2.72 0.21 18.29
C PHE A 160 1.74 -0.87 18.73
N ALA A 161 0.50 -0.79 18.26
CA ALA A 161 -0.44 -1.90 18.29
C ALA A 161 -0.30 -2.74 17.00
N CYS A 162 -1.04 -3.85 16.92
CA CYS A 162 -0.96 -4.74 15.75
C CYS A 162 -1.54 -4.14 14.46
N ASP A 163 -2.48 -3.21 14.58
CA ASP A 163 -3.30 -2.70 13.48
C ASP A 163 -3.41 -1.16 13.44
N ARG A 164 -2.75 -0.48 14.38
CA ARG A 164 -2.77 0.99 14.51
C ARG A 164 -1.55 1.49 15.28
N LEU A 165 -1.25 2.77 15.12
CA LEU A 165 -0.29 3.49 15.95
C LEU A 165 -1.04 4.48 16.85
N ILE A 166 -0.61 4.58 18.10
CA ILE A 166 -1.23 5.48 19.08
C ILE A 166 -0.20 6.53 19.48
N VAL A 167 -0.54 7.80 19.29
CA VAL A 167 0.26 8.93 19.78
C VAL A 167 0.00 9.06 21.28
N ARG A 168 1.06 8.95 22.08
CA ARG A 168 1.00 8.96 23.56
C ARG A 168 0.80 10.35 24.15
N ASN A 169 1.14 11.39 23.38
CA ASN A 169 0.95 12.78 23.78
C ASN A 169 -0.41 13.30 23.29
N SER A 170 -0.77 14.51 23.74
CA SER A 170 -2.04 15.12 23.33
C SER A 170 -2.11 15.41 21.83
N ARG A 171 -3.34 15.47 21.29
CA ARG A 171 -3.60 15.95 19.93
C ARG A 171 -2.95 17.30 19.64
N ALA A 172 -2.99 18.22 20.61
CA ALA A 172 -2.35 19.53 20.49
C ALA A 172 -0.81 19.41 20.36
N PHE A 173 -0.17 18.45 21.03
CA PHE A 173 1.25 18.18 20.80
C PHE A 173 1.50 17.72 19.36
N TYR A 174 0.71 16.76 18.87
CA TYR A 174 0.83 16.24 17.50
C TYR A 174 0.65 17.34 16.45
N GLU A 175 -0.38 18.17 16.59
CA GLU A 175 -0.67 19.26 15.66
C GLU A 175 0.40 20.35 15.64
N ASN A 176 1.14 20.53 16.75
CA ASN A 176 2.24 21.47 16.86
C ASN A 176 3.59 20.92 16.35
N LEU A 177 3.69 19.63 16.02
CA LEU A 177 4.91 19.11 15.40
C LEU A 177 5.17 19.82 14.06
N PRO A 178 6.43 20.10 13.70
CA PRO A 178 6.74 20.76 12.42
C PRO A 178 6.12 20.01 11.23
N ALA A 179 5.49 20.74 10.32
CA ALA A 179 5.03 20.18 9.05
C ALA A 179 6.26 19.87 8.19
N LEU A 180 6.29 18.70 7.58
CA LEU A 180 7.33 18.30 6.64
C LEU A 180 6.99 18.81 5.24
N SER A 181 8.01 19.29 4.53
CA SER A 181 7.89 19.56 3.10
C SER A 181 8.06 18.27 2.31
N ASP A 182 7.41 18.19 1.15
CA ASP A 182 7.50 17.03 0.27
C ASP A 182 8.95 16.72 -0.11
N GLY A 183 9.37 15.47 0.12
CA GLY A 183 10.72 14.99 -0.17
C GLY A 183 11.83 15.45 0.79
N GLU A 184 11.56 16.37 1.72
CA GLU A 184 12.56 16.91 2.65
C GLU A 184 12.28 16.50 4.10
N TRP A 185 12.49 15.22 4.40
CA TRP A 185 12.30 14.70 5.76
C TRP A 185 13.55 14.93 6.64
N PRO A 186 13.39 15.06 7.96
CA PRO A 186 14.49 15.29 8.89
C PRO A 186 15.37 14.03 9.10
N ALA A 187 16.62 14.20 9.48
CA ALA A 187 17.52 13.09 9.83
C ALA A 187 17.12 12.43 11.17
N TYR A 188 16.52 13.19 12.08
CA TYR A 188 15.99 12.71 13.36
C TYR A 188 14.71 13.47 13.77
N PRO A 189 13.82 12.89 14.59
CA PRO A 189 12.57 13.57 14.96
C PRO A 189 12.85 14.88 15.71
N GLY A 190 12.18 15.95 15.29
CA GLY A 190 12.33 17.28 15.89
C GLY A 190 13.47 18.13 15.31
N GLU A 191 14.25 17.63 14.35
CA GLU A 191 15.14 18.48 13.56
C GLU A 191 14.30 19.47 12.73
N THR A 192 14.49 20.77 12.95
CA THR A 192 13.95 21.81 12.08
C THR A 192 14.98 22.12 11.00
N LYS A 193 14.69 21.76 9.74
CA LYS A 193 15.48 22.23 8.59
C LYS A 193 15.20 23.73 8.39
N GLY A 194 15.93 24.55 9.14
CA GLY A 194 15.71 26.00 9.23
C GLY A 194 16.73 26.77 10.09
N ALA A 195 17.93 26.23 10.27
CA ALA A 195 19.10 26.96 10.78
C ALA A 195 20.38 26.24 10.33
N ALA A 196 20.57 26.08 9.01
CA ALA A 196 21.90 25.75 8.50
C ALA A 196 22.79 27.00 8.67
N ALA A 197 23.90 26.77 9.37
CA ALA A 197 24.90 27.72 9.81
C ALA A 197 25.32 28.76 8.76
N SER A 198 25.45 30.01 9.25
CA SER A 198 26.33 31.04 8.70
C SER A 198 27.80 30.62 8.72
#